data_AF-A0A354NTR7-F1
#
_entry.id   AF-A0A354NTR7-F1
#
_cell.length_a   1.000
_cell.length_b   1.000
_cell.length_c   1.000
_cell.angle_alpha   90.00
_cell.angle_beta   90.00
_cell.angle_gamma   90.00
#
_symmetry.space_group_name_H-M   'P 1'
#
loop_
_entity.id
_entity.type
_entity.pdbx_description
1 polymer ?
#
loop_
_entity_poly.entity_id
_entity_poly.type
_entity_poly.pdbx_seq_one_letter_code
_entity_poly.pdbx_strand_id
1 'polypeptide(L)'
;MPGEFGMTTVHEKQDVALMAHLLRRAGFGATPAEMDRALEIGYDAMLDEMLNPDHPDEIPDDLIRRHHVDQSDLRSAGGPHWVYRLVMTDTPLREKMCLFWHRIFATASTKLIQNKVVTNQINMFRDHGMGSFDDLLLELARDPAMIMWLDNQDNHGSNINENFGRELL
;
A
#
# COMPACT_ATOMS: atom_id res chain seq x y z
N MET A 1 -15.55 -0.73 -51.38
CA MET A 1 -15.56 -1.56 -50.16
C MET A 1 -15.00 -0.71 -49.01
N PRO A 2 -15.83 -0.03 -48.19
CA PRO A 2 -15.36 0.63 -46.97
C PRO A 2 -15.99 -0.05 -45.74
N GLY A 3 -15.19 -0.63 -44.83
CA GLY A 3 -15.77 -1.33 -43.68
C GLY A 3 -14.87 -1.64 -42.48
N GLU A 4 -13.54 -1.65 -42.58
CA GLU A 4 -12.71 -2.21 -41.49
C GLU A 4 -11.94 -1.17 -40.64
N PHE A 5 -11.79 0.08 -41.10
CA PHE A 5 -10.98 1.08 -40.36
C PHE A 5 -11.64 1.63 -39.08
N GLY A 6 -12.96 1.48 -38.92
CA GLY A 6 -13.70 2.04 -37.79
C GLY A 6 -13.68 1.19 -36.52
N MET A 7 -13.66 -0.14 -36.64
CA MET A 7 -13.75 -1.05 -35.48
C MET A 7 -12.43 -1.12 -34.71
N THR A 8 -11.29 -1.25 -35.39
CA THR A 8 -9.97 -1.40 -34.76
C THR A 8 -9.61 -0.20 -33.89
N THR A 9 -9.89 1.01 -34.37
CA THR A 9 -9.59 2.27 -33.65
C THR A 9 -10.46 2.47 -32.40
N VAL A 10 -11.67 1.91 -32.38
CA VAL A 10 -12.58 2.00 -31.22
C VAL A 10 -12.14 1.03 -30.12
N HIS A 11 -11.79 -0.20 -30.49
CA HIS A 11 -11.24 -1.19 -29.56
C HIS A 11 -9.95 -0.68 -28.91
N GLU A 12 -9.02 -0.15 -29.70
CA GLU A 12 -7.76 0.43 -29.19
C GLU A 12 -8.00 1.55 -28.17
N LYS A 13 -8.92 2.49 -28.45
CA LYS A 13 -9.29 3.55 -27.49
C LYS A 13 -9.93 3.00 -26.21
N GLN A 14 -10.72 1.94 -26.33
CA GLN A 14 -11.36 1.29 -25.19
C GLN A 14 -10.34 0.58 -24.31
N ASP A 15 -9.35 -0.09 -24.92
CA ASP A 15 -8.27 -0.78 -24.22
C ASP A 15 -7.38 0.20 -23.46
N VAL A 16 -7.06 1.35 -24.06
CA VAL A 16 -6.35 2.45 -23.39
C VAL A 16 -7.14 2.97 -22.19
N ALA A 17 -8.46 3.16 -22.33
CA ALA A 17 -9.29 3.65 -21.23
C ALA A 17 -9.38 2.63 -20.08
N LEU A 18 -9.50 1.34 -20.40
CA LEU A 18 -9.53 0.23 -19.43
C LEU A 18 -8.20 0.10 -18.68
N MET A 19 -7.09 0.09 -19.41
CA MET A 19 -5.76 0.03 -18.82
C MET A 19 -5.51 1.22 -17.89
N ALA A 20 -5.83 2.43 -18.36
CA ALA A 20 -5.68 3.63 -17.54
C ALA A 20 -6.59 3.61 -16.30
N HIS A 21 -7.77 2.99 -16.39
CA HIS A 21 -8.63 2.79 -15.23
C HIS A 21 -8.00 1.83 -14.22
N LEU A 22 -7.46 0.70 -14.68
CA LEU A 22 -6.74 -0.26 -13.84
C LEU A 22 -5.60 0.44 -13.10
N LEU A 23 -4.69 1.12 -13.80
CA LEU A 23 -3.51 1.74 -13.18
C LEU A 23 -3.88 2.83 -12.16
N ARG A 24 -4.99 3.56 -12.36
CA ARG A 24 -5.52 4.52 -11.36
C ARG A 24 -6.20 3.84 -10.17
N ARG A 25 -6.84 2.68 -10.36
CA ARG A 25 -7.60 1.98 -9.32
C ARG A 25 -6.75 1.00 -8.51
N ALA A 26 -5.84 0.30 -9.15
CA ALA A 26 -4.90 -0.63 -8.54
C ALA A 26 -3.52 0.01 -8.25
N GLY A 27 -3.28 1.26 -8.61
CA GLY A 27 -2.06 1.99 -8.26
C GLY A 27 -2.30 3.48 -8.02
N PHE A 28 -1.30 4.32 -8.25
CA PHE A 28 -1.39 5.78 -8.09
C PHE A 28 -1.55 6.53 -9.43
N GLY A 29 -1.87 5.79 -10.49
CA GLY A 29 -1.78 6.26 -11.87
C GLY A 29 -0.58 5.63 -12.57
N ALA A 30 -0.25 6.16 -13.74
CA ALA A 30 0.90 5.74 -14.51
C ALA A 30 1.49 6.92 -15.28
N THR A 31 2.82 6.92 -15.41
CA THR A 31 3.55 7.76 -16.35
C THR A 31 3.26 7.32 -17.80
N PRO A 32 3.57 8.15 -18.82
CA PRO A 32 3.44 7.72 -20.21
C PRO A 32 4.21 6.44 -20.54
N ALA A 33 5.43 6.29 -20.01
CA ALA A 33 6.24 5.10 -20.23
C ALA A 33 5.64 3.84 -19.59
N GLU A 34 5.10 3.96 -18.37
CA GLU A 34 4.39 2.86 -17.71
C GLU A 34 3.10 2.48 -18.44
N MET A 35 2.38 3.47 -18.99
CA MET A 35 1.19 3.22 -19.81
C MET A 35 1.54 2.46 -21.09
N ASP A 36 2.59 2.89 -21.79
CA ASP A 36 3.04 2.25 -23.03
C ASP A 36 3.43 0.79 -22.77
N ARG A 37 4.19 0.53 -21.69
CA ARG A 37 4.53 -0.83 -21.25
C ARG A 37 3.28 -1.66 -20.94
N ALA A 38 2.35 -1.10 -20.18
CA ALA A 38 1.16 -1.82 -19.76
C ALA A 38 0.29 -2.20 -20.97
N LEU A 39 0.18 -1.31 -21.97
CA LEU A 39 -0.52 -1.58 -23.22
C LEU A 39 0.20 -2.64 -24.08
N GLU A 40 1.53 -2.67 -24.07
CA GLU A 40 2.32 -3.66 -24.79
C GLU A 40 2.13 -5.08 -24.23
N ILE A 41 2.15 -5.25 -22.90
CA ILE A 41 1.95 -6.55 -22.26
C ILE A 41 0.47 -6.97 -22.18
N GLY A 42 -0.44 -6.00 -22.24
CA GLY A 42 -1.88 -6.21 -22.19
C GLY A 42 -2.46 -6.31 -20.78
N TYR A 43 -3.79 -6.23 -20.68
CA TYR A 43 -4.53 -6.08 -19.42
C TYR A 43 -4.29 -7.23 -18.44
N ASP A 44 -4.46 -8.48 -18.88
CA ASP A 44 -4.41 -9.65 -18.00
C ASP A 44 -2.98 -9.87 -17.45
N ALA A 45 -1.96 -9.67 -18.28
CA ALA A 45 -0.57 -9.75 -17.85
C ALA A 45 -0.21 -8.64 -16.87
N MET A 46 -0.65 -7.39 -17.13
CA MET A 46 -0.44 -6.29 -16.19
C MET A 46 -1.14 -6.55 -14.86
N LEU A 47 -2.35 -7.09 -14.87
CA LEU A 47 -3.09 -7.43 -13.66
C LEU A 47 -2.39 -8.53 -12.86
N ASP A 48 -1.92 -9.59 -13.52
CA ASP A 48 -1.19 -10.68 -12.86
C ASP A 48 0.11 -10.17 -12.22
N GLU A 49 0.86 -9.32 -12.92
CA GLU A 49 2.07 -8.69 -12.38
C GLU A 49 1.78 -7.82 -11.14
N MET A 50 0.67 -7.08 -11.12
CA MET A 50 0.28 -6.28 -9.94
C MET A 50 -0.11 -7.16 -8.74
N LEU A 51 -0.74 -8.31 -8.99
CA LEU A 51 -1.17 -9.24 -7.95
C LEU A 51 -0.01 -10.10 -7.43
N ASN A 52 0.90 -10.50 -8.32
CA ASN A 52 1.95 -11.47 -8.08
C ASN A 52 3.31 -10.95 -8.57
N PRO A 53 3.86 -9.85 -7.99
CA PRO A 53 5.16 -9.35 -8.39
C PRO A 53 6.25 -10.40 -8.08
N ASP A 54 7.07 -10.71 -9.08
CA ASP A 54 8.15 -11.70 -9.01
C ASP A 54 9.53 -11.09 -8.75
N HIS A 55 9.59 -9.77 -8.56
CA HIS A 55 10.79 -8.99 -8.33
C HIS A 55 10.74 -8.28 -6.97
N PRO A 56 11.91 -7.95 -6.39
CA PRO A 56 11.96 -7.10 -5.21
C PRO A 56 11.47 -5.68 -5.54
N ASP A 57 10.77 -5.06 -4.59
CA ASP A 57 10.38 -3.65 -4.67
C ASP A 57 11.52 -2.77 -4.18
N GLU A 58 12.31 -2.29 -5.14
CA GLU A 58 13.54 -1.55 -4.90
C GLU A 58 13.27 -0.06 -4.72
N ILE A 59 13.46 0.44 -3.50
CA ILE A 59 13.44 1.88 -3.21
C ILE A 59 14.90 2.32 -2.98
N PRO A 60 15.37 3.40 -3.63
CA PRO A 60 16.74 3.89 -3.46
C PRO A 60 16.92 4.62 -2.12
N ASP A 61 16.81 3.86 -1.03
CA ASP A 61 16.88 4.35 0.36
C ASP A 61 18.19 5.10 0.63
N ASP A 62 19.29 4.72 -0.02
CA ASP A 62 20.58 5.39 0.10
C ASP A 62 20.53 6.81 -0.49
N LEU A 63 19.93 6.99 -1.67
CA LEU A 63 19.73 8.30 -2.28
C LEU A 63 18.74 9.14 -1.48
N ILE A 64 17.63 8.55 -1.03
CA ILE A 64 16.66 9.25 -0.19
C ILE A 64 17.33 9.75 1.08
N ARG A 65 18.05 8.88 1.81
CA ARG A 65 18.74 9.27 3.06
C ARG A 65 19.90 10.24 2.84
N ARG A 66 20.56 10.18 1.68
CA ARG A 66 21.61 11.14 1.31
C ARG A 66 21.05 12.56 1.15
N HIS A 67 19.88 12.69 0.55
CA HIS A 67 19.22 13.99 0.34
C HIS A 67 18.31 14.42 1.50
N HIS A 68 17.86 13.46 2.31
CA HIS A 68 16.97 13.64 3.46
C HIS A 68 17.56 12.95 4.69
N VAL A 69 18.62 13.55 5.24
CA VAL A 69 19.40 12.98 6.34
C VAL A 69 18.58 12.72 7.61
N ASP A 70 17.52 13.49 7.82
CA ASP A 70 16.53 13.32 8.89
C ASP A 70 15.79 11.97 8.80
N GLN A 71 15.70 11.39 7.61
CA GLN A 71 15.16 10.03 7.43
C GLN A 71 16.07 8.93 7.96
N SER A 72 17.35 9.22 8.22
CA SER A 72 18.29 8.24 8.79
C SER A 72 18.04 7.96 10.27
N ASP A 73 17.37 8.86 10.99
CA ASP A 73 17.13 8.69 12.44
C ASP A 73 16.02 7.65 12.74
N LEU A 74 15.13 7.32 11.78
CA LEU A 74 13.95 6.43 11.94
C LEU A 74 12.97 6.77 13.09
N ARG A 75 13.38 7.60 14.06
CA ARG A 75 12.61 8.06 15.21
C ARG A 75 11.56 9.09 14.81
N SER A 76 11.84 9.90 13.79
CA SER A 76 11.05 11.09 13.46
C SER A 76 10.46 11.08 12.04
N ALA A 77 10.87 10.15 11.17
CA ALA A 77 10.72 10.31 9.73
C ALA A 77 9.94 9.19 9.00
N GLY A 78 9.12 8.41 9.73
CA GLY A 78 8.35 7.30 9.13
C GLY A 78 7.34 7.75 8.08
N GLY A 79 6.71 8.92 8.27
CA GLY A 79 5.75 9.49 7.32
C GLY A 79 6.39 9.87 5.97
N PRO A 80 7.42 10.75 5.95
CA PRO A 80 8.12 11.10 4.72
C PRO A 80 8.67 9.88 3.97
N HIS A 81 9.26 8.91 4.68
CA HIS A 81 9.79 7.68 4.06
C HIS A 81 8.71 6.90 3.31
N TRP A 82 7.52 6.76 3.91
CA TRP A 82 6.42 6.08 3.24
C TRP A 82 5.94 6.85 2.01
N VAL A 83 5.90 8.18 2.05
CA VAL A 83 5.53 8.99 0.87
C VAL A 83 6.48 8.75 -0.29
N TYR A 84 7.80 8.66 -0.06
CA TYR A 84 8.74 8.28 -1.12
C TYR A 84 8.41 6.91 -1.71
N ARG A 85 8.13 5.92 -0.87
CA ARG A 85 7.73 4.59 -1.32
C ARG A 85 6.41 4.61 -2.11
N LEU A 86 5.40 5.38 -1.70
CA LEU A 86 4.14 5.53 -2.45
C LEU A 86 4.35 6.09 -3.87
N VAL A 87 5.39 6.89 -4.08
CA VAL A 87 5.72 7.52 -5.36
C VAL A 87 6.66 6.65 -6.20
N MET A 88 7.60 5.93 -5.57
CA MET A 88 8.70 5.25 -6.24
C MET A 88 8.58 3.73 -6.30
N THR A 89 7.55 3.14 -5.67
CA THR A 89 7.39 1.68 -5.67
C THR A 89 7.11 1.13 -7.06
N ASP A 90 7.70 -0.03 -7.35
CA ASP A 90 7.37 -0.83 -8.53
C ASP A 90 6.20 -1.81 -8.24
N THR A 91 5.70 -1.84 -7.00
CA THR A 91 4.55 -2.66 -6.57
C THR A 91 3.37 -1.81 -6.07
N PRO A 92 2.79 -0.93 -6.93
CA PRO A 92 1.84 0.10 -6.49
C PRO A 92 0.55 -0.47 -5.89
N LEU A 93 0.10 -1.67 -6.31
CA LEU A 93 -1.07 -2.32 -5.71
C LEU A 93 -0.83 -2.68 -4.24
N ARG A 94 0.33 -3.24 -3.92
CA ARG A 94 0.70 -3.60 -2.55
C ARG A 94 0.73 -2.37 -1.65
N GLU A 95 1.35 -1.29 -2.08
CA GLU A 95 1.36 -0.03 -1.33
C GLU A 95 -0.04 0.60 -1.19
N LYS A 96 -0.86 0.50 -2.24
CA LYS A 96 -2.24 0.98 -2.20
C LYS A 96 -3.08 0.20 -1.19
N MET A 97 -2.86 -1.11 -1.07
CA MET A 97 -3.51 -1.92 -0.04
C MET A 97 -3.03 -1.56 1.36
N CYS A 98 -1.75 -1.25 1.55
CA CYS A 98 -1.26 -0.73 2.82
C CYS A 98 -1.96 0.58 3.20
N LEU A 99 -2.12 1.50 2.24
CA LEU A 99 -2.83 2.76 2.46
C LEU A 99 -4.31 2.53 2.77
N PHE A 100 -4.95 1.58 2.09
CA PHE A 100 -6.33 1.18 2.36
C PHE A 100 -6.49 0.65 3.79
N TRP A 101 -5.64 -0.30 4.22
CA TRP A 101 -5.72 -0.87 5.55
C TRP A 101 -5.38 0.12 6.65
N HIS A 102 -4.37 0.97 6.44
CA HIS A 102 -4.01 2.02 7.40
C HIS A 102 -5.12 3.07 7.55
N ARG A 103 -5.99 3.24 6.55
CA ARG A 103 -7.17 4.10 6.65
C ARG A 103 -8.31 3.46 7.45
N ILE A 104 -8.43 2.13 7.42
CA ILE A 104 -9.44 1.39 8.20
C ILE A 104 -8.95 1.24 9.64
N PHE A 105 -7.75 0.70 9.83
CA PHE A 105 -7.12 0.45 11.12
C PHE A 105 -6.15 1.58 11.45
N ALA A 106 -6.73 2.78 11.64
CA ALA A 106 -5.96 4.00 11.77
C ALA A 106 -5.20 4.08 13.09
N THR A 107 -3.90 4.30 13.02
CA THR A 107 -3.06 4.67 14.16
C THR A 107 -2.32 5.97 13.86
N ALA A 108 -1.96 6.74 14.89
CA ALA A 108 -1.25 8.01 14.68
C ALA A 108 -0.02 8.15 15.57
N SER A 109 1.03 8.74 15.00
CA SER A 109 2.28 9.04 15.69
C SER A 109 2.13 10.00 16.90
N THR A 110 1.01 10.71 17.01
CA THR A 110 0.72 11.60 18.14
C THR A 110 0.48 10.85 19.45
N LYS A 111 -0.06 9.63 19.39
CA LYS A 111 -0.24 8.75 20.55
C LYS A 111 0.93 7.79 20.74
N LEU A 112 1.75 7.60 19.71
CA LEU A 112 2.84 6.62 19.69
C LEU A 112 4.18 7.28 19.99
N ILE A 113 4.90 6.74 20.97
CA ILE A 113 6.16 7.33 21.46
C ILE A 113 7.27 7.30 20.40
N GLN A 114 7.20 6.39 19.42
CA GLN A 114 8.21 6.19 18.38
C GLN A 114 7.55 5.96 17.01
N ASN A 115 8.00 6.67 15.97
CA ASN A 115 7.45 6.48 14.61
C ASN A 115 7.72 5.07 14.03
N LYS A 116 8.74 4.38 14.53
CA LYS A 116 9.07 3.02 14.08
C LYS A 116 7.90 2.05 14.18
N VAL A 117 7.05 2.16 15.20
CA VAL A 117 5.90 1.26 15.35
C VAL A 117 4.86 1.47 14.24
N VAL A 118 4.69 2.70 13.74
CA VAL A 118 3.81 2.98 12.59
C VAL A 118 4.41 2.36 11.33
N THR A 119 5.71 2.51 11.09
CA THR A 119 6.39 1.88 9.95
C THR A 119 6.28 0.35 10.01
N ASN A 120 6.42 -0.25 11.20
CA ASN A 120 6.23 -1.68 11.38
C ASN A 120 4.80 -2.13 11.05
N GLN A 121 3.79 -1.37 11.46
CA GLN A 121 2.38 -1.67 11.12
C GLN A 121 2.16 -1.61 9.60
N ILE A 122 2.73 -0.61 8.91
CA ILE A 122 2.64 -0.54 7.45
C ILE A 122 3.37 -1.73 6.81
N ASN A 123 4.52 -2.17 7.34
CA ASN A 123 5.18 -3.39 6.86
C ASN A 123 4.32 -4.63 7.08
N MET A 124 3.64 -4.76 8.23
CA MET A 124 2.69 -5.85 8.48
C MET A 124 1.56 -5.83 7.43
N PHE A 125 1.04 -4.66 7.07
CA PHE A 125 0.09 -4.56 5.95
C PHE A 125 0.69 -4.95 4.59
N ARG A 126 1.99 -4.72 4.34
CA ARG A 126 2.65 -5.19 3.11
C ARG A 126 2.71 -6.72 3.07
N ASP A 127 3.00 -7.34 4.20
CA ASP A 127 3.21 -8.78 4.30
C ASP A 127 1.89 -9.56 4.30
N HIS A 128 0.84 -9.01 4.93
CA HIS A 128 -0.43 -9.72 5.17
C HIS A 128 -1.64 -9.10 4.47
N GLY A 129 -1.56 -7.87 3.98
CA GLY A 129 -2.71 -7.10 3.49
C GLY A 129 -3.30 -7.57 2.16
N MET A 130 -2.60 -8.44 1.43
CA MET A 130 -3.09 -9.13 0.23
C MET A 130 -3.59 -10.56 0.53
N GLY A 131 -3.43 -11.03 1.77
CA GLY A 131 -3.73 -12.40 2.20
C GLY A 131 -5.12 -12.58 2.78
N SER A 132 -5.26 -13.54 3.69
CA SER A 132 -6.54 -13.80 4.36
C SER A 132 -6.85 -12.70 5.38
N PHE A 133 -8.13 -12.34 5.49
CA PHE A 133 -8.56 -11.33 6.46
C PHE A 133 -8.33 -11.80 7.91
N ASP A 134 -8.51 -13.10 8.17
CA ASP A 134 -8.29 -13.70 9.48
C ASP A 134 -6.83 -13.57 9.93
N ASP A 135 -5.87 -13.86 9.05
CA ASP A 135 -4.44 -13.70 9.35
C ASP A 135 -4.09 -12.23 9.57
N LEU A 136 -4.63 -11.33 8.73
CA LEU A 136 -4.43 -9.89 8.88
C LEU A 136 -4.92 -9.40 10.25
N LEU A 137 -6.13 -9.78 10.68
CA LEU A 137 -6.67 -9.39 11.99
C LEU A 137 -5.84 -9.96 13.13
N LEU A 138 -5.34 -11.19 12.97
CA LEU A 138 -4.52 -11.84 13.99
C LEU A 138 -3.15 -11.17 14.15
N GLU A 139 -2.51 -10.74 13.06
CA GLU A 139 -1.26 -9.98 13.11
C GLU A 139 -1.50 -8.55 13.61
N LEU A 140 -2.60 -7.91 13.22
CA LEU A 140 -3.01 -6.60 13.72
C LEU A 140 -3.25 -6.61 15.24
N ALA A 141 -3.85 -7.68 15.79
CA ALA A 141 -4.06 -7.83 17.22
C ALA A 141 -2.74 -7.89 18.03
N ARG A 142 -1.63 -8.28 17.37
CA ARG A 142 -0.29 -8.39 17.95
C ARG A 142 0.60 -7.19 17.62
N ASP A 143 0.13 -6.27 16.78
CA ASP A 143 0.89 -5.11 16.33
C ASP A 143 1.09 -4.07 17.46
N PRO A 144 2.33 -3.63 17.75
CA PRO A 144 2.59 -2.67 18.81
C PRO A 144 1.90 -1.31 18.62
N ALA A 145 1.73 -0.85 17.37
CA ALA A 145 1.05 0.43 17.14
C ALA A 145 -0.43 0.31 17.51
N MET A 146 -1.10 -0.79 17.14
CA MET A 146 -2.50 -1.03 17.49
C MET A 146 -2.70 -1.25 18.99
N ILE A 147 -1.80 -2.00 19.65
CA ILE A 147 -1.86 -2.24 21.10
C ILE A 147 -1.83 -0.91 21.86
N MET A 148 -0.88 -0.03 21.53
CA MET A 148 -0.78 1.29 22.17
C MET A 148 -1.94 2.22 21.78
N TRP A 149 -2.38 2.18 20.52
CA TRP A 149 -3.46 3.02 20.03
C TRP A 149 -4.77 2.76 20.77
N LEU A 150 -5.05 1.50 21.11
CA LEU A 150 -6.27 1.08 21.77
C LEU A 150 -6.13 0.90 23.28
N ASP A 151 -4.99 1.29 23.86
CA ASP A 151 -4.69 1.16 25.29
C ASP A 151 -4.71 -0.30 25.81
N ASN A 152 -4.43 -1.26 24.93
CA ASN A 152 -4.44 -2.69 25.29
C ASN A 152 -3.33 -3.06 26.27
N GLN A 153 -2.27 -2.25 26.37
CA GLN A 153 -1.24 -2.40 27.40
C GLN A 153 -1.77 -2.23 28.83
N ASP A 154 -2.89 -1.51 28.99
CA ASP A 154 -3.52 -1.24 30.29
C ASP A 154 -4.63 -2.24 30.61
N ASN A 155 -4.83 -3.27 29.78
CA ASN A 155 -5.87 -4.29 29.99
C ASN A 155 -5.48 -5.25 31.12
N HIS A 156 -6.31 -5.34 32.16
CA HIS A 156 -6.13 -6.29 33.26
C HIS A 156 -7.48 -6.74 33.82
N GLY A 157 -7.50 -7.85 34.58
CA GLY A 157 -8.76 -8.54 34.94
C GLY A 157 -9.79 -7.70 35.72
N SER A 158 -9.38 -6.62 36.39
CA SER A 158 -10.29 -5.69 37.08
C SER A 158 -10.72 -4.48 36.24
N ASN A 159 -10.15 -4.28 35.05
CA ASN A 159 -10.47 -3.20 34.13
C ASN A 159 -10.30 -3.70 32.68
N ILE A 160 -11.34 -4.34 32.17
CA ILE A 160 -11.34 -4.97 30.85
C ILE A 160 -11.35 -3.88 29.77
N ASN A 161 -10.36 -3.91 28.88
CA ASN A 161 -10.33 -3.06 27.70
C ASN A 161 -11.02 -3.75 26.52
N GLU A 162 -12.06 -3.10 25.98
CA GLU A 162 -12.88 -3.61 24.86
C GLU A 162 -12.63 -2.86 23.54
N ASN A 163 -11.67 -1.93 23.50
CA ASN A 163 -11.43 -1.07 22.34
C ASN A 163 -11.17 -1.87 21.05
N PHE A 164 -10.35 -2.93 21.12
CA PHE A 164 -10.08 -3.77 19.95
C PHE A 164 -11.34 -4.47 19.44
N GLY A 165 -12.19 -4.96 20.34
CA GLY A 165 -13.46 -5.57 19.94
C GLY A 165 -14.37 -4.58 19.21
N ARG A 166 -14.37 -3.30 19.61
CA ARG A 166 -15.16 -2.25 18.94
C ARG A 166 -14.62 -1.82 17.58
N GLU A 167 -13.31 -1.93 17.37
CA GLU A 167 -12.68 -1.61 16.07
C GLU A 167 -13.10 -2.61 14.96
N LEU A 168 -13.59 -3.79 15.34
CA LEU A 168 -13.99 -4.86 14.43
C LEU A 168 -15.50 -4.88 14.10
N LEU A 169 -16.31 -3.98 14.68
CA LEU A 169 -17.78 -3.91 14.51
C LEU A 169 -18.18 -2.88 13.46
#